data_AF-A0A939VTU4-F1
#
_entry.id   AF-A0A939VTU4-F1
#
_cell.length_a   1.000
_cell.length_b   1.000
_cell.length_c   1.000
_cell.angle_alpha   90.00
_cell.angle_beta   90.00
_cell.angle_gamma   90.00
#
_symmetry.space_group_name_H-M   'P 1'
#
loop_
_entity.id
_entity.type
_entity.pdbx_description
1 polymer ?
#
loop_
_entity_poly.entity_id
_entity_poly.type
_entity_poly.pdbx_seq_one_letter_code
_entity_poly.pdbx_strand_id
1 'polypeptide(L)'
;HKNPPKNLTVIFCPINGHFSGTLDKENIQDRKNLEDWLKITPKVWVWYYPNTYGSKLPVPAPAGVIERIAADIRTIARLKVDGTYFEHDSGGITSGTNFSEMQSYVMYKLFQNPALDEKALMKDFAAHYYGKAADQVLQYANELEKCRKDFVAKGGKWHYSTQNYHYLTEENLLRWNKLMDEAAKVIDPDHELRIRQLRMGLDCCIVDHVWKQAQHLTMVKTCKERLVKTASDLGKYAPSLPGATKKFIDKVNTRIPVKPIPQELLAKFPAEDIRILLPAQNVSAKLRAKDPDANQGYALVEPWNGKKFAMGTYSSSSKQYGPSRMVYPVSIVQGKYALYKLNGSTKLTQDMFWWGGKWGLILKMGQYCKHDDPESLNQKWDIYISLKFTDDKVYVDRGFLVKAK
;
A
#
# COMPACT_ATOMS: atom_id res chain seq x y z
N HIS A 1 -35.02 1.50 -24.65
CA HIS A 1 -35.67 0.92 -25.85
C HIS A 1 -35.93 -0.56 -25.61
N LYS A 2 -37.14 -1.08 -25.85
CA LYS A 2 -37.48 -2.49 -25.58
C LYS A 2 -37.09 -3.47 -26.71
N ASN A 3 -36.65 -2.97 -27.86
CA ASN A 3 -36.16 -3.76 -29.00
C ASN A 3 -34.94 -3.06 -29.64
N PRO A 4 -33.71 -3.35 -29.18
CA PRO A 4 -32.51 -2.84 -29.83
C PRO A 4 -32.32 -3.46 -31.24
N PRO A 5 -31.64 -2.77 -32.17
CA PRO A 5 -31.25 -3.34 -33.46
C PRO A 5 -30.42 -4.63 -33.29
N LYS A 6 -30.54 -5.58 -34.23
CA LYS A 6 -29.84 -6.88 -34.15
C LYS A 6 -28.32 -6.79 -34.15
N ASN A 7 -27.76 -5.70 -34.65
CA ASN A 7 -26.32 -5.43 -34.71
C ASN A 7 -25.80 -4.60 -33.51
N LEU A 8 -26.66 -4.31 -32.52
CA LEU A 8 -26.26 -3.61 -31.31
C LEU A 8 -25.81 -4.61 -30.25
N THR A 9 -24.58 -4.43 -29.74
CA THR A 9 -24.06 -5.13 -28.56
C THR A 9 -24.06 -4.18 -27.37
N VAL A 10 -24.63 -4.62 -26.25
CA VAL A 10 -24.60 -3.90 -24.98
C VAL A 10 -23.34 -4.32 -24.23
N ILE A 11 -22.51 -3.36 -23.80
CA ILE A 11 -21.39 -3.64 -22.90
C ILE A 11 -21.82 -3.31 -21.47
N PHE A 12 -21.95 -4.33 -20.64
CA PHE A 12 -22.25 -4.22 -19.22
C PHE A 12 -20.96 -4.15 -18.39
N CYS A 13 -20.86 -3.17 -17.51
CA CYS A 13 -19.69 -2.94 -16.66
C CYS A 13 -20.11 -2.96 -15.17
N PRO A 14 -19.78 -4.00 -14.38
CA PRO A 14 -20.08 -4.07 -12.95
C PRO A 14 -19.11 -3.21 -12.11
N ILE A 15 -18.89 -1.96 -12.50
CA ILE A 15 -17.86 -1.09 -11.90
C ILE A 15 -18.19 -0.67 -10.47
N ASN A 16 -19.45 -0.64 -10.09
CA ASN A 16 -19.89 -0.24 -8.74
C ASN A 16 -19.90 -1.39 -7.73
N GLY A 17 -19.54 -2.60 -8.18
CA GLY A 17 -19.52 -3.80 -7.35
C GLY A 17 -18.43 -3.80 -6.28
N HIS A 18 -18.62 -4.63 -5.27
CA HIS A 18 -17.65 -4.93 -4.24
C HIS A 18 -16.49 -5.72 -4.85
N PHE A 19 -15.34 -5.07 -5.01
CA PHE A 19 -14.17 -5.64 -5.70
C PHE A 19 -13.59 -6.90 -5.01
N SER A 20 -13.82 -7.05 -3.71
CA SER A 20 -13.38 -8.21 -2.93
C SER A 20 -14.35 -9.40 -3.03
N GLY A 21 -15.58 -9.17 -3.53
CA GLY A 21 -16.65 -10.16 -3.57
C GLY A 21 -16.99 -10.67 -4.97
N THR A 22 -17.85 -11.67 -5.02
CA THR A 22 -18.31 -12.37 -6.23
C THR A 22 -19.68 -11.87 -6.68
N LEU A 23 -19.99 -12.04 -7.98
CA LEU A 23 -21.29 -11.73 -8.58
C LEU A 23 -22.45 -12.46 -7.89
N ASP A 24 -22.22 -13.70 -7.44
CA ASP A 24 -23.29 -14.53 -6.88
C ASP A 24 -23.59 -14.30 -5.39
N LYS A 25 -22.74 -13.58 -4.66
CA LYS A 25 -22.89 -13.38 -3.20
C LYS A 25 -22.91 -11.91 -2.80
N GLU A 26 -21.81 -11.21 -3.00
CA GLU A 26 -21.67 -9.82 -2.54
C GLU A 26 -22.23 -8.83 -3.56
N ASN A 27 -22.17 -9.16 -4.86
CA ASN A 27 -22.54 -8.29 -5.97
C ASN A 27 -23.87 -8.72 -6.63
N ILE A 28 -24.83 -9.17 -5.82
CA ILE A 28 -26.13 -9.68 -6.30
C ILE A 28 -26.87 -8.64 -7.14
N GLN A 29 -26.79 -7.35 -6.78
CA GLN A 29 -27.47 -6.31 -7.54
C GLN A 29 -26.86 -6.12 -8.94
N ASP A 30 -25.53 -6.21 -9.07
CA ASP A 30 -24.87 -6.17 -10.39
C ASP A 30 -25.26 -7.39 -11.22
N ARG A 31 -25.33 -8.57 -10.60
CA ARG A 31 -25.82 -9.78 -11.28
C ARG A 31 -27.26 -9.63 -11.75
N LYS A 32 -28.16 -9.09 -10.92
CA LYS A 32 -29.56 -8.83 -11.28
C LYS A 32 -29.67 -7.84 -12.44
N ASN A 33 -28.87 -6.78 -12.41
CA ASN A 33 -28.84 -5.81 -13.51
C ASN A 33 -28.37 -6.46 -14.83
N LEU A 34 -27.38 -7.36 -14.77
CA LEU A 34 -26.95 -8.15 -15.93
C LEU A 34 -28.07 -9.08 -16.42
N GLU A 35 -28.75 -9.80 -15.51
CA GLU A 35 -29.91 -10.63 -15.83
C GLU A 35 -31.04 -9.82 -16.50
N ASP A 36 -31.30 -8.60 -16.02
CA ASP A 36 -32.31 -7.72 -16.59
C ASP A 36 -31.93 -7.24 -18.00
N TRP A 37 -30.65 -6.98 -18.26
CA TRP A 37 -30.17 -6.73 -19.63
C TRP A 37 -30.33 -7.94 -20.54
N LEU A 38 -30.05 -9.14 -20.04
CA LEU A 38 -30.19 -10.39 -20.79
C LEU A 38 -31.67 -10.72 -21.13
N LYS A 39 -32.64 -10.20 -20.37
CA LYS A 39 -34.08 -10.25 -20.72
C LYS A 39 -34.44 -9.36 -21.91
N ILE A 40 -33.65 -8.30 -22.17
CA ILE A 40 -33.90 -7.35 -23.26
C ILE A 40 -33.21 -7.81 -24.55
N THR A 41 -31.98 -8.32 -24.46
CA THR A 41 -31.21 -8.79 -25.61
C THR A 41 -30.22 -9.88 -25.22
N PRO A 42 -29.99 -10.90 -26.07
CA PRO A 42 -28.90 -11.84 -25.84
C PRO A 42 -27.52 -11.24 -26.17
N LYS A 43 -27.45 -10.10 -26.89
CA LYS A 43 -26.20 -9.45 -27.30
C LYS A 43 -25.63 -8.56 -26.20
N VAL A 44 -25.28 -9.18 -25.08
CA VAL A 44 -24.62 -8.52 -23.95
C VAL A 44 -23.20 -9.04 -23.82
N TRP A 45 -22.25 -8.12 -23.76
CA TRP A 45 -20.87 -8.38 -23.38
C TRP A 45 -20.62 -7.87 -21.97
N VAL A 46 -19.78 -8.57 -21.21
CA VAL A 46 -19.34 -8.10 -19.88
C VAL A 46 -17.91 -7.57 -19.98
N TRP A 47 -17.71 -6.29 -19.66
CA TRP A 47 -16.40 -5.71 -19.39
C TRP A 47 -16.10 -5.85 -17.90
N TYR A 48 -15.24 -6.81 -17.56
CA TYR A 48 -14.92 -7.20 -16.18
C TYR A 48 -13.58 -6.61 -15.72
N TYR A 49 -13.50 -6.36 -14.41
CA TYR A 49 -12.36 -5.74 -13.75
C TYR A 49 -11.70 -6.72 -12.74
N PRO A 50 -10.65 -7.46 -13.15
CA PRO A 50 -10.03 -8.49 -12.31
C PRO A 50 -9.10 -7.93 -11.22
N ASN A 51 -8.49 -6.77 -11.44
CA ASN A 51 -7.45 -6.21 -10.57
C ASN A 51 -7.78 -4.80 -10.07
N THR A 52 -7.31 -4.47 -8.86
CA THR A 52 -7.61 -3.17 -8.23
C THR A 52 -6.87 -2.04 -8.94
N TYR A 53 -7.55 -0.89 -9.08
CA TYR A 53 -6.95 0.34 -9.61
C TYR A 53 -6.40 1.22 -8.49
N GLY A 54 -5.52 2.16 -8.85
CA GLY A 54 -5.24 3.34 -8.03
C GLY A 54 -4.28 3.16 -6.86
N SER A 55 -3.29 2.27 -6.98
CA SER A 55 -2.23 2.25 -5.98
C SER A 55 -1.41 3.56 -6.05
N LYS A 56 -1.19 4.22 -4.89
CA LYS A 56 -0.07 5.19 -4.76
C LYS A 56 1.28 4.50 -4.87
N LEU A 57 1.29 3.17 -4.88
CA LEU A 57 2.47 2.39 -5.13
C LEU A 57 2.81 2.43 -6.62
N PRO A 58 4.06 2.13 -6.97
CA PRO A 58 4.43 1.95 -8.37
C PRO A 58 3.85 0.66 -8.99
N VAL A 59 3.68 -0.39 -8.19
CA VAL A 59 3.01 -1.66 -8.55
C VAL A 59 1.88 -1.91 -7.53
N PRO A 60 0.70 -2.40 -7.96
CA PRO A 60 -0.40 -2.70 -7.04
C PRO A 60 0.02 -3.64 -5.92
N ALA A 61 -0.58 -3.42 -4.75
CA ALA A 61 -0.39 -4.32 -3.62
C ALA A 61 -0.84 -5.75 -3.99
N PRO A 62 -0.21 -6.78 -3.40
CA PRO A 62 -0.59 -8.16 -3.66
C PRO A 62 -1.99 -8.45 -3.12
N ALA A 63 -2.82 -9.10 -3.92
CA ALA A 63 -4.19 -9.46 -3.58
C ALA A 63 -4.56 -10.84 -4.14
N GLY A 64 -5.36 -11.60 -3.38
CA GLY A 64 -5.88 -12.89 -3.84
C GLY A 64 -7.14 -12.66 -4.67
N VAL A 65 -7.03 -12.76 -5.98
CA VAL A 65 -8.14 -12.46 -6.91
C VAL A 65 -8.58 -13.64 -7.77
N ILE A 66 -7.81 -14.73 -7.80
CA ILE A 66 -8.00 -15.84 -8.75
C ILE A 66 -9.29 -16.60 -8.45
N GLU A 67 -9.59 -16.90 -7.18
CA GLU A 67 -10.82 -17.63 -6.84
C GLU A 67 -12.07 -16.79 -7.17
N ARG A 68 -12.00 -15.47 -6.95
CA ARG A 68 -13.09 -14.54 -7.31
C ARG A 68 -13.30 -14.51 -8.82
N ILE A 69 -12.22 -14.34 -9.57
CA ILE A 69 -12.22 -14.34 -11.04
C ILE A 69 -12.84 -15.65 -11.56
N ALA A 70 -12.45 -16.79 -11.00
CA ALA A 70 -12.98 -18.09 -11.40
C ALA A 70 -14.49 -18.21 -11.13
N ALA A 71 -14.95 -17.79 -9.94
CA ALA A 71 -16.37 -17.80 -9.60
C ALA A 71 -17.19 -16.88 -10.51
N ASP A 72 -16.66 -15.71 -10.86
CA ASP A 72 -17.34 -14.75 -11.72
C ASP A 72 -17.37 -15.22 -13.19
N ILE A 73 -16.30 -15.85 -13.71
CA ILE A 73 -16.30 -16.51 -15.03
C ILE A 73 -17.40 -17.58 -15.09
N ARG A 74 -17.52 -18.43 -14.05
CA ARG A 74 -18.58 -19.45 -13.97
C ARG A 74 -19.98 -18.82 -13.96
N THR A 75 -20.15 -17.70 -13.26
CA THR A 75 -21.41 -16.96 -13.21
C THR A 75 -21.77 -16.40 -14.59
N ILE A 76 -20.82 -15.74 -15.26
CA ILE A 76 -20.99 -15.18 -16.61
C ILE A 76 -21.34 -16.29 -17.62
N ALA A 77 -20.65 -17.42 -17.57
CA ALA A 77 -20.93 -18.57 -18.42
C ALA A 77 -22.33 -19.16 -18.15
N ARG A 78 -22.72 -19.31 -16.88
CA ARG A 78 -24.06 -19.78 -16.47
C ARG A 78 -25.18 -18.86 -16.97
N LEU A 79 -24.94 -17.55 -16.99
CA LEU A 79 -25.88 -16.55 -17.51
C LEU A 79 -25.92 -16.47 -19.04
N LYS A 80 -25.07 -17.21 -19.76
CA LYS A 80 -25.02 -17.26 -21.23
C LYS A 80 -24.80 -15.88 -21.88
N VAL A 81 -23.93 -15.07 -21.27
CA VAL A 81 -23.46 -13.80 -21.84
C VAL A 81 -22.75 -14.07 -23.18
N ASP A 82 -22.98 -13.22 -24.19
CA ASP A 82 -22.49 -13.41 -25.57
C ASP A 82 -20.96 -13.23 -25.70
N GLY A 83 -20.35 -12.46 -24.80
CA GLY A 83 -18.91 -12.28 -24.76
C GLY A 83 -18.41 -11.58 -23.50
N THR A 84 -17.10 -11.62 -23.28
CA THR A 84 -16.50 -10.89 -22.17
C THR A 84 -15.12 -10.36 -22.51
N TYR A 85 -14.79 -9.23 -21.90
CA TYR A 85 -13.47 -8.61 -21.92
C TYR A 85 -13.04 -8.38 -20.47
N PHE A 86 -11.90 -8.94 -20.09
CA PHE A 86 -11.32 -8.76 -18.75
C PHE A 86 -10.17 -7.77 -18.85
N GLU A 87 -10.30 -6.60 -18.23
CA GLU A 87 -9.28 -5.55 -18.25
C GLU A 87 -8.14 -5.89 -17.27
N HIS A 88 -7.31 -6.83 -17.67
CA HIS A 88 -6.26 -7.41 -16.84
C HIS A 88 -4.94 -6.63 -16.83
N ASP A 89 -4.76 -5.68 -17.76
CA ASP A 89 -3.52 -4.93 -18.02
C ASP A 89 -3.55 -3.48 -17.55
N SER A 90 -4.38 -3.19 -16.55
CA SER A 90 -4.63 -1.84 -16.05
C SER A 90 -4.21 -1.65 -14.59
N GLY A 91 -4.28 -0.41 -14.10
CA GLY A 91 -4.03 -0.10 -12.68
C GLY A 91 -2.57 -0.29 -12.23
N GLY A 92 -1.62 -0.48 -13.16
CA GLY A 92 -0.23 -0.80 -12.85
C GLY A 92 0.08 -2.31 -12.81
N ILE A 93 -0.90 -3.16 -13.18
CA ILE A 93 -0.66 -4.55 -13.52
C ILE A 93 -0.13 -4.60 -14.95
N THR A 94 1.09 -5.09 -15.10
CA THR A 94 1.71 -5.37 -16.40
C THR A 94 2.22 -6.80 -16.40
N SER A 95 2.62 -7.32 -17.56
CA SER A 95 3.41 -8.56 -17.56
C SER A 95 4.63 -8.39 -16.64
N GLY A 96 4.92 -9.44 -15.89
CA GLY A 96 5.99 -9.49 -14.90
C GLY A 96 5.67 -8.83 -13.58
N THR A 97 4.40 -8.70 -13.19
CA THR A 97 4.03 -8.14 -11.88
C THR A 97 3.05 -9.02 -11.12
N ASN A 98 3.33 -9.26 -9.83
CA ASN A 98 2.46 -10.06 -8.96
C ASN A 98 2.11 -11.42 -9.61
N PHE A 99 0.83 -11.76 -9.69
CA PHE A 99 0.34 -13.02 -10.27
C PHE A 99 -0.12 -12.89 -11.72
N SER A 100 0.30 -11.86 -12.47
CA SER A 100 -0.24 -11.57 -13.82
C SER A 100 -0.24 -12.78 -14.77
N GLU A 101 0.84 -13.55 -14.82
CA GLU A 101 0.98 -14.70 -15.72
C GLU A 101 0.09 -15.87 -15.27
N MET A 102 0.02 -16.12 -13.97
CA MET A 102 -0.84 -17.15 -13.40
C MET A 102 -2.32 -16.80 -13.61
N GLN A 103 -2.70 -15.53 -13.38
CA GLN A 103 -4.05 -15.04 -13.66
C GLN A 103 -4.40 -15.24 -15.14
N SER A 104 -3.51 -14.85 -16.06
CA SER A 104 -3.72 -15.03 -17.50
C SER A 104 -3.93 -16.50 -17.87
N TYR A 105 -3.11 -17.40 -17.32
CA TYR A 105 -3.24 -18.84 -17.55
C TYR A 105 -4.58 -19.38 -17.05
N VAL A 106 -4.95 -19.07 -15.80
CA VAL A 106 -6.20 -19.55 -15.19
C VAL A 106 -7.40 -19.00 -15.94
N MET A 107 -7.44 -17.70 -16.26
CA MET A 107 -8.51 -17.10 -17.05
C MET A 107 -8.65 -17.76 -18.42
N TYR A 108 -7.54 -17.95 -19.14
CA TYR A 108 -7.55 -18.59 -20.45
C TYR A 108 -8.15 -19.99 -20.40
N LYS A 109 -7.72 -20.82 -19.43
CA LYS A 109 -8.24 -22.17 -19.23
C LYS A 109 -9.72 -22.17 -18.87
N LEU A 110 -10.16 -21.25 -18.01
CA LEU A 110 -11.57 -21.14 -17.62
C LEU A 110 -12.46 -20.59 -18.74
N PHE A 111 -11.96 -19.74 -19.63
CA PHE A 111 -12.69 -19.33 -20.83
C PHE A 111 -12.89 -20.49 -21.82
N GLN A 112 -11.94 -21.44 -21.89
CA GLN A 112 -12.12 -22.66 -22.66
C GLN A 112 -13.12 -23.61 -22.00
N ASN A 113 -13.04 -23.76 -20.67
CA ASN A 113 -13.96 -24.61 -19.91
C ASN A 113 -14.17 -24.07 -18.48
N PRO A 114 -15.33 -23.47 -18.18
CA PRO A 114 -15.60 -22.90 -16.86
C PRO A 114 -15.80 -23.96 -15.77
N ALA A 115 -15.86 -25.25 -16.10
CA ALA A 115 -15.99 -26.32 -15.11
C ALA A 115 -14.64 -26.68 -14.44
N LEU A 116 -13.50 -26.32 -15.03
CA LEU A 116 -12.17 -26.64 -14.49
C LEU A 116 -11.96 -26.09 -13.08
N ASP A 117 -11.22 -26.82 -12.24
CA ASP A 117 -10.86 -26.38 -10.88
C ASP A 117 -9.70 -25.36 -10.94
N GLU A 118 -9.95 -24.14 -10.50
CA GLU A 118 -8.95 -23.07 -10.49
C GLU A 118 -7.74 -23.39 -9.61
N LYS A 119 -7.90 -24.17 -8.55
CA LYS A 119 -6.78 -24.56 -7.68
C LYS A 119 -5.88 -25.58 -8.34
N ALA A 120 -6.46 -26.53 -9.08
CA ALA A 120 -5.70 -27.46 -9.90
C ALA A 120 -4.93 -26.72 -11.00
N LEU A 121 -5.54 -25.72 -11.64
CA LEU A 121 -4.88 -24.87 -12.63
C LEU A 121 -3.75 -24.04 -12.02
N MET A 122 -3.93 -23.45 -10.83
CA MET A 122 -2.87 -22.74 -10.13
C MET A 122 -1.69 -23.67 -9.80
N LYS A 123 -1.98 -24.89 -9.32
CA LYS A 123 -0.95 -25.90 -9.01
C LYS A 123 -0.16 -26.30 -10.25
N ASP A 124 -0.87 -26.58 -11.34
CA ASP A 124 -0.27 -26.92 -12.63
C ASP A 124 0.63 -25.79 -13.15
N PHE A 125 0.13 -24.56 -13.16
CA PHE A 125 0.93 -23.39 -13.55
C PHE A 125 2.16 -23.24 -12.65
N ALA A 126 1.98 -23.33 -11.33
CA ALA A 126 3.08 -23.11 -10.39
C ALA A 126 4.19 -24.15 -10.54
N ALA A 127 3.82 -25.43 -10.75
CA ALA A 127 4.77 -26.51 -10.98
C ALA A 127 5.64 -26.25 -12.23
N HIS A 128 5.04 -25.78 -13.33
CA HIS A 128 5.76 -25.55 -14.58
C HIS A 128 6.52 -24.21 -14.60
N TYR A 129 5.91 -23.14 -14.06
CA TYR A 129 6.46 -21.79 -14.14
C TYR A 129 7.44 -21.47 -13.00
N TYR A 130 7.17 -21.94 -11.78
CA TYR A 130 8.03 -21.67 -10.62
C TYR A 130 8.86 -22.89 -10.18
N GLY A 131 8.60 -24.08 -10.72
CA GLY A 131 9.38 -25.28 -10.46
C GLY A 131 9.44 -25.62 -8.97
N LYS A 132 10.64 -25.77 -8.43
CA LYS A 132 10.88 -26.09 -7.01
C LYS A 132 10.33 -25.04 -6.03
N ALA A 133 10.02 -23.83 -6.49
CA ALA A 133 9.41 -22.78 -5.66
C ALA A 133 7.87 -22.82 -5.67
N ALA A 134 7.24 -23.79 -6.35
CA ALA A 134 5.79 -23.85 -6.52
C ALA A 134 5.03 -23.83 -5.20
N ASP A 135 5.47 -24.59 -4.19
CA ASP A 135 4.77 -24.70 -2.91
C ASP A 135 4.74 -23.37 -2.16
N GLN A 136 5.86 -22.64 -2.11
CA GLN A 136 5.93 -21.32 -1.48
C GLN A 136 5.05 -20.29 -2.20
N VAL A 137 5.01 -20.34 -3.54
CA VAL A 137 4.17 -19.46 -4.34
C VAL A 137 2.68 -19.75 -4.13
N LEU A 138 2.30 -21.02 -4.11
CA LEU A 138 0.91 -21.44 -3.85
C LEU A 138 0.49 -21.11 -2.43
N GLN A 139 1.38 -21.31 -1.45
CA GLN A 139 1.13 -20.88 -0.07
C GLN A 139 0.84 -19.38 -0.01
N TYR A 140 1.69 -18.56 -0.66
CA TYR A 140 1.49 -17.11 -0.70
C TYR A 140 0.16 -16.72 -1.34
N ALA A 141 -0.18 -17.33 -2.49
CA ALA A 141 -1.46 -17.07 -3.18
C ALA A 141 -2.67 -17.45 -2.31
N ASN A 142 -2.63 -18.62 -1.65
CA ASN A 142 -3.72 -19.11 -0.79
C ASN A 142 -3.92 -18.21 0.44
N GLU A 143 -2.84 -17.69 1.02
CA GLU A 143 -2.95 -16.77 2.15
C GLU A 143 -3.54 -15.42 1.75
N LEU A 144 -3.19 -14.90 0.57
CA LEU A 144 -3.83 -13.69 0.03
C LEU A 144 -5.33 -13.91 -0.24
N GLU A 145 -5.72 -15.08 -0.75
CA GLU A 145 -7.14 -15.45 -0.92
C GLU A 145 -7.87 -15.53 0.43
N LYS A 146 -7.24 -16.13 1.45
CA LYS A 146 -7.78 -16.14 2.82
C LYS A 146 -7.97 -14.72 3.34
N CYS A 147 -6.96 -13.87 3.21
CA CYS A 147 -7.02 -12.47 3.64
C CYS A 147 -8.14 -11.70 2.91
N ARG A 148 -8.36 -11.92 1.61
CA ARG A 148 -9.51 -11.35 0.89
C ARG A 148 -10.83 -11.83 1.47
N LYS A 149 -11.01 -13.14 1.66
CA LYS A 149 -12.27 -13.70 2.18
C LYS A 149 -12.59 -13.18 3.58
N ASP A 150 -11.59 -13.15 4.46
CA ASP A 150 -11.74 -12.61 5.82
C ASP A 150 -12.11 -11.13 5.79
N PHE A 151 -11.51 -10.36 4.87
CA PHE A 151 -11.84 -8.96 4.67
C PHE A 151 -13.29 -8.77 4.21
N VAL A 152 -13.78 -9.57 3.26
CA VAL A 152 -15.19 -9.57 2.84
C VAL A 152 -16.11 -9.91 4.01
N ALA A 153 -15.81 -10.98 4.76
CA ALA A 153 -16.64 -11.45 5.86
C ALA A 153 -16.79 -10.40 6.98
N LYS A 154 -15.79 -9.53 7.16
CA LYS A 154 -15.82 -8.41 8.11
C LYS A 154 -16.46 -7.13 7.55
N GLY A 155 -17.10 -7.19 6.38
CA GLY A 155 -17.74 -6.04 5.73
C GLY A 155 -16.76 -5.09 5.04
N GLY A 156 -15.50 -5.49 4.88
CA GLY A 156 -14.49 -4.72 4.18
C GLY A 156 -14.78 -4.62 2.68
N LYS A 157 -14.61 -3.42 2.11
CA LYS A 157 -14.72 -3.17 0.67
C LYS A 157 -13.38 -2.67 0.11
N TRP A 158 -12.92 -3.33 -0.94
CA TRP A 158 -11.81 -2.84 -1.75
C TRP A 158 -12.35 -1.73 -2.65
N HIS A 159 -11.79 -0.53 -2.56
CA HIS A 159 -12.13 0.58 -3.44
C HIS A 159 -10.93 0.93 -4.32
N TYR A 160 -11.22 1.49 -5.49
CA TYR A 160 -10.25 1.96 -6.49
C TYR A 160 -9.21 2.98 -5.99
N SER A 161 -9.30 3.47 -4.75
CA SER A 161 -8.41 4.49 -4.19
C SER A 161 -7.84 4.14 -2.80
N THR A 162 -8.28 3.05 -2.20
CA THR A 162 -7.96 2.73 -0.80
C THR A 162 -6.60 2.07 -0.67
N GLN A 163 -5.70 2.75 0.04
CA GLN A 163 -4.31 2.34 0.33
C GLN A 163 -4.19 1.34 1.48
N ASN A 164 -5.30 0.91 2.08
CA ASN A 164 -5.29 0.16 3.33
C ASN A 164 -5.98 -1.19 3.13
N TYR A 165 -5.22 -2.17 2.64
CA TYR A 165 -5.61 -3.56 2.80
C TYR A 165 -5.28 -3.95 4.25
N HIS A 166 -6.29 -4.22 5.07
CA HIS A 166 -6.10 -4.45 6.51
C HIS A 166 -5.18 -5.66 6.78
N TYR A 167 -5.05 -6.55 5.80
CA TYR A 167 -4.16 -7.70 5.84
C TYR A 167 -2.69 -7.37 5.54
N LEU A 168 -2.34 -6.18 5.05
CA LEU A 168 -0.95 -5.73 4.90
C LEU A 168 -0.38 -5.28 6.27
N THR A 169 -0.56 -6.13 7.27
CA THR A 169 0.05 -5.95 8.59
C THR A 169 1.55 -6.16 8.48
N GLU A 170 2.30 -5.54 9.38
CA GLU A 170 3.75 -5.76 9.48
C GLU A 170 4.07 -7.26 9.58
N GLU A 171 3.34 -7.99 10.42
CA GLU A 171 3.50 -9.44 10.58
C GLU A 171 3.35 -10.19 9.26
N ASN A 172 2.29 -9.94 8.49
CA ASN A 172 2.08 -10.59 7.20
C ASN A 172 3.16 -10.20 6.19
N LEU A 173 3.54 -8.92 6.13
CA LEU A 173 4.59 -8.45 5.22
C LEU A 173 5.94 -9.12 5.52
N LEU A 174 6.33 -9.24 6.78
CA LEU A 174 7.56 -9.93 7.20
C LEU A 174 7.51 -11.42 6.87
N ARG A 175 6.39 -12.06 7.16
CA ARG A 175 6.21 -13.50 6.94
C ARG A 175 6.22 -13.83 5.45
N TRP A 176 5.52 -13.05 4.63
CA TRP A 176 5.54 -13.20 3.17
C TRP A 176 6.91 -12.87 2.58
N ASN A 177 7.64 -11.87 3.11
CA ASN A 177 9.00 -11.60 2.68
C ASN A 177 9.90 -12.82 2.90
N LYS A 178 9.83 -13.43 4.08
CA LYS A 178 10.57 -14.66 4.40
C LYS A 178 10.19 -15.81 3.45
N LEU A 179 8.90 -16.02 3.21
CA LEU A 179 8.41 -17.05 2.29
C LEU A 179 8.95 -16.85 0.87
N MET A 180 8.99 -15.62 0.38
CA MET A 180 9.56 -15.29 -0.93
C MET A 180 11.10 -15.38 -0.96
N ASP A 181 11.78 -15.15 0.16
CA ASP A 181 13.21 -15.41 0.28
C ASP A 181 13.52 -16.91 0.26
N GLU A 182 12.64 -17.75 0.82
CA GLU A 182 12.73 -19.21 0.72
C GLU A 182 12.46 -19.70 -0.70
N ALA A 183 11.44 -19.16 -1.37
CA ALA A 183 11.16 -19.43 -2.78
C ALA A 183 12.36 -19.09 -3.69
N ALA A 184 12.99 -17.93 -3.46
CA ALA A 184 14.16 -17.48 -4.22
C ALA A 184 15.40 -18.37 -4.03
N LYS A 185 15.52 -19.10 -2.91
CA LYS A 185 16.64 -20.01 -2.66
C LYS A 185 16.52 -21.33 -3.41
N VAL A 186 15.30 -21.77 -3.69
CA VAL A 186 15.04 -23.11 -4.25
C VAL A 186 14.72 -23.08 -5.74
N ILE A 187 14.30 -21.93 -6.28
CA ILE A 187 14.04 -21.78 -7.72
C ILE A 187 15.33 -21.99 -8.53
N ASP A 188 15.17 -22.50 -9.75
CA ASP A 188 16.24 -22.53 -10.74
C ASP A 188 16.84 -21.11 -10.93
N PRO A 189 18.17 -20.92 -10.84
CA PRO A 189 18.82 -19.63 -11.05
C PRO A 189 18.41 -18.94 -12.36
N ASP A 190 18.20 -19.69 -13.45
CA ASP A 190 17.78 -19.13 -14.74
C ASP A 190 16.36 -18.54 -14.70
N HIS A 191 15.60 -18.89 -13.67
CA HIS A 191 14.23 -18.47 -13.44
C HIS A 191 14.07 -17.52 -12.24
N GLU A 192 15.15 -17.04 -11.61
CA GLU A 192 15.12 -16.13 -10.44
C GLU A 192 14.23 -14.89 -10.67
N LEU A 193 14.22 -14.37 -11.90
CA LEU A 193 13.41 -13.20 -12.27
C LEU A 193 11.90 -13.42 -11.99
N ARG A 194 11.39 -14.65 -12.11
CA ARG A 194 9.97 -14.97 -11.87
C ARG A 194 9.56 -14.70 -10.43
N ILE A 195 10.41 -15.05 -9.46
CA ILE A 195 10.15 -14.74 -8.04
C ILE A 195 10.28 -13.24 -7.78
N ARG A 196 11.25 -12.57 -8.42
CA ARG A 196 11.41 -11.12 -8.30
C ARG A 196 10.21 -10.35 -8.84
N GLN A 197 9.66 -10.77 -9.98
CA GLN A 197 8.42 -10.25 -10.58
C GLN A 197 7.21 -10.46 -9.67
N LEU A 198 7.05 -11.68 -9.16
CA LEU A 198 5.96 -12.06 -8.27
C LEU A 198 5.91 -11.20 -7.00
N ARG A 199 7.07 -10.91 -6.40
CA ARG A 199 7.16 -10.17 -5.14
C ARG A 199 7.24 -8.65 -5.29
N MET A 200 7.11 -8.07 -6.49
CA MET A 200 7.24 -6.62 -6.67
C MET A 200 6.20 -5.82 -5.87
N GLY A 201 4.92 -6.25 -5.88
CA GLY A 201 3.88 -5.62 -5.08
C GLY A 201 4.15 -5.72 -3.58
N LEU A 202 4.61 -6.90 -3.12
CA LEU A 202 5.00 -7.13 -1.73
C LEU A 202 6.14 -6.20 -1.30
N ASP A 203 7.21 -6.12 -2.10
CA ASP A 203 8.36 -5.26 -1.83
C ASP A 203 7.94 -3.77 -1.81
N CYS A 204 7.05 -3.36 -2.70
CA CYS A 204 6.47 -2.02 -2.71
C CYS A 204 5.69 -1.73 -1.42
N CYS A 205 4.90 -2.68 -0.91
CA CYS A 205 4.21 -2.57 0.38
C CYS A 205 5.18 -2.51 1.56
N ILE A 206 6.25 -3.31 1.57
CA ILE A 206 7.29 -3.26 2.60
C ILE A 206 7.95 -1.88 2.62
N VAL A 207 8.35 -1.38 1.45
CA VAL A 207 8.97 -0.05 1.33
C VAL A 207 7.96 1.08 1.62
N ASP A 208 6.64 0.87 1.53
CA ASP A 208 5.62 1.90 1.85
C ASP A 208 5.17 1.90 3.31
N HIS A 209 5.02 0.72 3.91
CA HIS A 209 4.40 0.53 5.21
C HIS A 209 5.42 0.29 6.32
N VAL A 210 6.59 -0.28 5.99
CA VAL A 210 7.58 -0.72 6.98
C VAL A 210 8.81 0.20 7.02
N TRP A 211 9.02 1.05 6.00
CA TRP A 211 10.19 1.97 5.94
C TRP A 211 10.34 2.95 7.10
N LYS A 212 9.27 3.17 7.89
CA LYS A 212 9.27 4.04 9.07
C LYS A 212 9.69 3.34 10.35
N GLN A 213 9.95 2.03 10.31
CA GLN A 213 10.31 1.24 11.48
C GLN A 213 11.80 0.90 11.47
N ALA A 214 12.52 1.37 12.49
CA ALA A 214 13.98 1.25 12.52
C ALA A 214 14.48 -0.20 12.54
N GLN A 215 13.75 -1.11 13.19
CA GLN A 215 14.14 -2.53 13.25
C GLN A 215 14.18 -3.22 11.87
N HIS A 216 13.51 -2.66 10.86
CA HIS A 216 13.34 -3.28 9.55
C HIS A 216 14.15 -2.61 8.43
N LEU A 217 15.00 -1.63 8.76
CA LEU A 217 15.72 -0.82 7.76
C LEU A 217 16.56 -1.65 6.80
N THR A 218 17.21 -2.72 7.28
CA THR A 218 17.98 -3.64 6.45
C THR A 218 17.10 -4.32 5.40
N MET A 219 15.96 -4.87 5.82
CA MET A 219 15.00 -5.50 4.90
C MET A 219 14.46 -4.48 3.89
N VAL A 220 14.11 -3.28 4.34
CA VAL A 220 13.61 -2.20 3.46
C VAL A 220 14.66 -1.82 2.42
N LYS A 221 15.95 -1.75 2.80
CA LYS A 221 17.06 -1.51 1.86
C LYS A 221 17.15 -2.64 0.83
N THR A 222 17.13 -3.91 1.26
CA THR A 222 17.15 -5.07 0.36
C THR A 222 15.97 -5.07 -0.61
N CYS A 223 14.75 -4.78 -0.12
CA CYS A 223 13.56 -4.67 -0.97
C CYS A 223 13.73 -3.56 -2.01
N LYS A 224 14.24 -2.39 -1.60
CA LYS A 224 14.50 -1.27 -2.51
C LYS A 224 15.49 -1.64 -3.62
N GLU A 225 16.64 -2.23 -3.26
CA GLU A 225 17.66 -2.66 -4.22
C GLU A 225 17.11 -3.71 -5.19
N ARG A 226 16.34 -4.68 -4.68
CA ARG A 226 15.67 -5.70 -5.49
C ARG A 226 14.64 -5.10 -6.45
N LEU A 227 13.82 -4.15 -6.00
CA LEU A 227 12.86 -3.45 -6.86
C LEU A 227 13.55 -2.71 -8.01
N VAL A 228 14.64 -1.99 -7.73
CA VAL A 228 15.41 -1.28 -8.76
C VAL A 228 16.04 -2.25 -9.75
N LYS A 229 16.68 -3.34 -9.26
CA LYS A 229 17.25 -4.39 -10.13
C LYS A 229 16.18 -5.01 -11.02
N THR A 230 15.02 -5.35 -10.44
CA THR A 230 13.93 -6.01 -11.16
C THR A 230 13.32 -5.10 -12.22
N ALA A 231 13.03 -3.85 -11.88
CA ALA A 231 12.52 -2.88 -12.84
C ALA A 231 13.52 -2.64 -14.00
N SER A 232 14.83 -2.58 -13.69
CA SER A 232 15.88 -2.47 -14.70
C SER A 232 15.93 -3.69 -15.63
N ASP A 233 15.87 -4.90 -15.08
CA ASP A 233 15.88 -6.13 -15.88
C ASP A 233 14.64 -6.23 -16.77
N LEU A 234 13.44 -5.92 -16.26
CA LEU A 234 12.21 -5.91 -17.06
C LEU A 234 12.28 -4.91 -18.23
N GLY A 235 12.88 -3.74 -18.01
CA GLY A 235 13.09 -2.76 -19.07
C GLY A 235 13.97 -3.27 -20.23
N LYS A 236 14.87 -4.24 -19.98
CA LYS A 236 15.69 -4.87 -21.03
C LYS A 236 14.88 -5.82 -21.90
N TYR A 237 13.89 -6.51 -21.32
CA TYR A 237 13.10 -7.55 -22.00
C TYR A 237 11.77 -7.04 -22.60
N ALA A 238 11.35 -5.81 -22.26
CA ALA A 238 10.14 -5.17 -22.77
C ALA A 238 10.39 -3.67 -23.10
N PRO A 239 10.89 -3.36 -24.31
CA PRO A 239 11.38 -2.04 -24.70
C PRO A 239 10.36 -0.89 -24.71
N SER A 240 9.06 -1.18 -24.56
CA SER A 240 7.98 -0.17 -24.43
C SER A 240 7.78 0.36 -23.01
N LEU A 241 8.42 -0.25 -22.00
CA LEU A 241 8.36 0.13 -20.59
C LEU A 241 9.40 1.16 -20.05
N PRO A 242 10.44 1.66 -20.76
CA PRO A 242 11.52 2.48 -20.17
C PRO A 242 11.05 3.73 -19.42
N GLY A 243 10.03 4.43 -19.94
CA GLY A 243 9.48 5.63 -19.30
C GLY A 243 8.75 5.35 -17.98
N ALA A 244 8.09 4.18 -17.88
CA ALA A 244 7.47 3.70 -16.66
C ALA A 244 8.52 3.19 -15.67
N THR A 245 9.55 2.49 -16.13
CA THR A 245 10.67 2.00 -15.33
C THR A 245 11.45 3.12 -14.66
N LYS A 246 11.81 4.20 -15.38
CA LYS A 246 12.52 5.34 -14.77
C LYS A 246 11.67 6.03 -13.70
N LYS A 247 10.41 6.35 -14.00
CA LYS A 247 9.48 6.95 -13.03
C LYS A 247 9.26 6.04 -11.81
N PHE A 248 9.19 4.72 -12.02
CA PHE A 248 9.11 3.71 -10.97
C PHE A 248 10.34 3.77 -10.07
N ILE A 249 11.55 3.73 -10.66
CA ILE A 249 12.83 3.78 -9.93
C ILE A 249 12.95 5.09 -9.15
N ASP A 250 12.64 6.23 -9.77
CA ASP A 250 12.67 7.54 -9.11
C ASP A 250 11.74 7.57 -7.89
N LYS A 251 10.51 7.06 -8.05
CA LYS A 251 9.50 6.98 -6.97
C LYS A 251 9.88 6.02 -5.85
N VAL A 252 10.55 4.91 -6.16
CA VAL A 252 11.14 4.01 -5.15
C VAL A 252 12.33 4.69 -4.47
N ASN A 253 13.12 5.47 -5.22
CA ASN A 253 14.29 6.16 -4.71
C ASN A 253 13.97 7.33 -3.79
N THR A 254 12.85 8.03 -3.99
CA THR A 254 12.39 9.10 -3.08
C THR A 254 12.08 8.59 -1.66
N ARG A 255 11.87 7.28 -1.51
CA ARG A 255 11.71 6.64 -0.20
C ARG A 255 13.09 6.38 0.39
N ILE A 256 13.61 7.42 1.03
CA ILE A 256 14.89 7.38 1.74
C ILE A 256 14.64 6.66 3.07
N PRO A 257 15.39 5.56 3.36
CA PRO A 257 15.30 4.89 4.65
C PRO A 257 15.49 5.88 5.78
N VAL A 258 14.67 5.75 6.82
CA VAL A 258 14.72 6.64 7.97
C VAL A 258 16.04 6.39 8.72
N LYS A 259 16.75 7.46 9.09
CA LYS A 259 17.87 7.41 10.05
C LYS A 259 17.43 6.63 11.31
N PRO A 260 18.34 5.96 12.02
CA PRO A 260 17.98 5.24 13.25
C PRO A 260 17.20 6.09 14.25
N ILE A 261 16.39 5.45 15.12
CA ILE A 261 15.75 6.13 16.25
C ILE A 261 16.87 6.72 17.13
N PRO A 262 16.74 7.98 17.59
CA PRO A 262 17.74 8.59 18.46
C PRO A 262 18.01 7.73 19.70
N GLN A 263 19.29 7.56 20.04
CA GLN A 263 19.71 6.74 21.19
C GLN A 263 19.07 7.20 22.51
N GLU A 264 18.76 8.50 22.64
CA GLU A 264 18.04 9.06 23.77
C GLU A 264 16.66 8.43 24.00
N LEU A 265 15.94 8.06 22.92
CA LEU A 265 14.65 7.37 23.01
C LEU A 265 14.84 5.88 23.25
N LEU A 266 15.78 5.24 22.54
CA LEU A 266 16.04 3.80 22.69
C LEU A 266 16.57 3.44 24.09
N ALA A 267 17.26 4.36 24.75
CA ALA A 267 17.69 4.18 26.14
C ALA A 267 16.52 4.17 27.14
N LYS A 268 15.35 4.69 26.76
CA LYS A 268 14.17 4.85 27.64
C LYS A 268 13.01 3.95 27.26
N PHE A 269 12.90 3.58 25.99
CA PHE A 269 11.75 2.89 25.44
C PHE A 269 12.17 1.77 24.48
N PRO A 270 11.48 0.63 24.49
CA PRO A 270 11.67 -0.42 23.48
C PRO A 270 11.41 0.11 22.07
N ALA A 271 12.15 -0.38 21.07
CA ALA A 271 12.02 0.09 19.69
C ALA A 271 10.60 -0.17 19.13
N GLU A 272 10.00 -1.29 19.53
CA GLU A 272 8.65 -1.72 19.15
C GLU A 272 7.53 -0.79 19.65
N ASP A 273 7.80 0.05 20.65
CA ASP A 273 6.86 1.03 21.20
C ASP A 273 6.96 2.40 20.52
N ILE A 274 7.91 2.57 19.61
CA ILE A 274 8.19 3.84 18.95
C ILE A 274 7.69 3.78 17.50
N ARG A 275 6.95 4.81 17.06
CA ARG A 275 6.58 5.03 15.65
C ARG A 275 7.15 6.36 15.18
N ILE A 276 7.70 6.37 13.96
CA ILE A 276 8.33 7.58 13.40
C ILE A 276 7.30 8.34 12.55
N LEU A 277 7.15 9.64 12.83
CA LEU A 277 6.38 10.60 12.06
C LEU A 277 7.32 11.33 11.11
N LEU A 278 6.95 11.42 9.83
CA LEU A 278 7.77 12.09 8.83
C LEU A 278 6.99 13.22 8.16
N PRO A 279 7.69 14.28 7.72
CA PRO A 279 7.11 15.32 6.89
C PRO A 279 6.36 14.75 5.69
N ALA A 280 5.22 15.36 5.35
CA ALA A 280 4.49 14.95 4.15
C ALA A 280 5.31 15.20 2.88
N GLN A 281 5.25 14.26 1.94
CA GLN A 281 5.99 14.35 0.66
C GLN A 281 5.44 15.40 -0.32
N ASN A 282 4.26 15.96 -0.06
CA ASN A 282 3.62 16.99 -0.91
C ASN A 282 3.53 18.37 -0.22
N VAL A 283 4.51 18.71 0.64
CA VAL A 283 4.59 20.04 1.24
C VAL A 283 5.16 21.03 0.23
N SER A 284 4.66 22.27 0.24
CA SER A 284 5.16 23.38 -0.58
C SER A 284 6.68 23.47 -0.54
N ALA A 285 7.31 23.67 -1.70
CA ALA A 285 8.77 23.84 -1.80
C ALA A 285 9.29 25.00 -0.93
N LYS A 286 8.46 26.02 -0.66
CA LYS A 286 8.81 27.15 0.21
C LYS A 286 9.03 26.77 1.67
N LEU A 287 8.47 25.64 2.11
CA LEU A 287 8.59 25.13 3.47
C LEU A 287 9.61 23.99 3.56
N ARG A 288 10.50 23.86 2.57
CA ARG A 288 11.55 22.83 2.54
C ARG A 288 12.91 23.45 2.34
N ALA A 289 13.88 22.95 3.10
CA ALA A 289 15.29 23.25 2.91
C ALA A 289 16.09 21.96 2.84
N LYS A 290 17.11 21.94 1.96
CA LYS A 290 18.13 20.88 1.99
C LYS A 290 18.88 20.95 3.32
N ASP A 291 19.03 19.81 3.95
CA ASP A 291 19.68 19.70 5.25
C ASP A 291 20.26 18.29 5.38
N PRO A 292 21.59 18.10 5.22
CA PRO A 292 22.23 16.79 5.31
C PRO A 292 22.02 16.09 6.67
N ASP A 293 21.85 16.88 7.73
CA ASP A 293 21.64 16.35 9.08
C ASP A 293 20.21 15.85 9.29
N ALA A 294 19.26 16.29 8.46
CA ALA A 294 17.90 15.79 8.47
C ALA A 294 17.81 14.36 7.91
N ASN A 295 16.77 13.65 8.32
CA ASN A 295 16.51 12.25 8.01
C ASN A 295 16.50 11.93 6.51
N GLN A 296 15.87 12.80 5.71
CA GLN A 296 15.70 12.60 4.28
C GLN A 296 16.61 13.50 3.43
N GLY A 297 17.67 14.07 4.03
CA GLY A 297 18.51 15.09 3.39
C GLY A 297 17.81 16.44 3.19
N TYR A 298 16.60 16.59 3.74
CA TYR A 298 15.84 17.83 3.80
C TYR A 298 15.00 17.85 5.07
N ALA A 299 14.63 19.06 5.50
CA ALA A 299 13.71 19.30 6.61
C ALA A 299 12.59 20.26 6.20
N LEU A 300 11.49 20.23 6.94
CA LEU A 300 10.53 21.34 6.86
C LEU A 300 11.12 22.54 7.57
N VAL A 301 10.93 23.73 7.03
CA VAL A 301 11.52 24.96 7.58
C VAL A 301 10.52 26.09 7.59
N GLU A 302 10.57 26.90 8.64
CA GLU A 302 9.90 28.20 8.66
C GLU A 302 10.79 29.27 9.31
N PRO A 303 10.55 30.56 9.00
CA PRO A 303 11.21 31.66 9.68
C PRO A 303 10.89 31.67 11.18
N TRP A 304 11.91 31.90 11.99
CA TRP A 304 11.83 32.03 13.43
C TRP A 304 12.46 33.37 13.86
N ASN A 305 11.86 34.02 14.85
CA ASN A 305 12.21 35.39 15.26
C ASN A 305 13.07 35.43 16.53
N GLY A 306 13.73 34.31 16.89
CA GLY A 306 14.52 34.21 18.11
C GLY A 306 13.72 34.18 19.42
N LYS A 307 12.38 34.21 19.38
CA LYS A 307 11.52 34.18 20.57
C LYS A 307 11.05 32.75 20.87
N LYS A 308 9.87 32.61 21.44
CA LYS A 308 9.25 31.31 21.74
C LYS A 308 8.74 30.63 20.47
N PHE A 309 8.84 29.30 20.42
CA PHE A 309 8.27 28.48 19.38
C PHE A 309 7.12 27.63 19.95
N ALA A 310 5.91 27.86 19.45
CA ALA A 310 4.73 27.11 19.85
C ALA A 310 4.58 25.86 18.99
N MET A 311 4.20 24.75 19.60
CA MET A 311 3.89 23.53 18.86
C MET A 311 2.85 22.69 19.60
N GLY A 312 2.12 21.83 18.89
CA GLY A 312 1.15 20.95 19.52
C GLY A 312 0.44 20.06 18.53
N THR A 313 -0.63 19.40 18.98
CA THR A 313 -1.49 18.59 18.11
C THR A 313 -2.83 19.23 17.88
N TYR A 314 -3.44 18.89 16.75
CA TYR A 314 -4.78 19.34 16.37
C TYR A 314 -5.52 18.22 15.62
N SER A 315 -6.80 18.05 15.93
CA SER A 315 -7.74 17.21 15.21
C SER A 315 -8.67 18.10 14.38
N SER A 316 -8.68 17.92 13.06
CA SER A 316 -9.38 18.80 12.12
C SER A 316 -10.90 18.64 12.08
N SER A 317 -11.39 17.42 12.29
CA SER A 317 -12.78 17.01 12.24
C SER A 317 -13.51 17.47 13.48
N SER A 318 -12.92 17.22 14.67
CA SER A 318 -13.43 17.70 15.94
C SER A 318 -13.04 19.15 16.26
N LYS A 319 -12.11 19.73 15.49
CA LYS A 319 -11.53 21.07 15.70
C LYS A 319 -10.93 21.27 17.09
N GLN A 320 -10.36 20.22 17.67
CA GLN A 320 -9.82 20.23 19.03
C GLN A 320 -8.29 20.24 19.06
N TYR A 321 -7.73 21.05 19.96
CA TYR A 321 -6.32 21.02 20.31
C TYR A 321 -6.03 19.89 21.31
N GLY A 322 -4.87 19.26 21.17
CA GLY A 322 -4.37 18.28 22.13
C GLY A 322 -3.10 18.77 22.85
N PRO A 323 -2.22 17.84 23.28
CA PRO A 323 -0.95 18.18 23.90
C PRO A 323 -0.16 19.22 23.10
N SER A 324 0.43 20.16 23.81
CA SER A 324 1.20 21.26 23.23
C SER A 324 2.42 21.59 24.08
N ARG A 325 3.35 22.35 23.52
CA ARG A 325 4.51 22.87 24.22
C ARG A 325 4.93 24.21 23.64
N MET A 326 5.34 25.09 24.55
CA MET A 326 6.09 26.28 24.21
C MET A 326 7.58 26.01 24.43
N VAL A 327 8.40 26.15 23.39
CA VAL A 327 9.86 26.06 23.48
C VAL A 327 10.41 27.47 23.65
N TYR A 328 11.13 27.70 24.75
CA TYR A 328 11.70 29.00 25.08
C TYR A 328 13.19 29.04 24.72
N PRO A 329 13.76 30.22 24.39
CA PRO A 329 15.16 30.35 23.97
C PRO A 329 16.19 29.66 24.88
N VAL A 330 16.00 29.73 26.20
CA VAL A 330 16.89 29.07 27.19
C VAL A 330 16.94 27.55 27.07
N SER A 331 15.90 26.94 26.52
CA SER A 331 15.80 25.48 26.32
C SER A 331 16.21 25.04 24.92
N ILE A 332 16.59 25.98 24.05
CA ILE A 332 16.91 25.69 22.66
C ILE A 332 18.36 25.22 22.54
N VAL A 333 18.50 24.10 21.86
CA VAL A 333 19.79 23.62 21.38
C VAL A 333 20.06 24.22 20.00
N GLN A 334 21.02 25.14 19.92
CA GLN A 334 21.34 25.84 18.68
C GLN A 334 22.16 24.99 17.70
N GLY A 335 21.87 25.14 16.41
CA GLY A 335 22.66 24.59 15.31
C GLY A 335 22.60 23.07 15.12
N LYS A 336 21.92 22.31 16.00
CA LYS A 336 21.78 20.85 15.89
C LYS A 336 20.37 20.38 16.19
N TYR A 337 20.01 19.21 15.66
CA TYR A 337 18.73 18.57 15.97
C TYR A 337 18.69 18.08 17.42
N ALA A 338 17.64 18.44 18.13
CA ALA A 338 17.35 17.98 19.49
C ALA A 338 15.88 17.54 19.60
N LEU A 339 15.59 16.67 20.56
CA LEU A 339 14.24 16.17 20.80
C LEU A 339 13.49 17.04 21.80
N TYR A 340 12.27 17.43 21.44
CA TYR A 340 11.37 18.20 22.28
C TYR A 340 10.06 17.43 22.47
N LYS A 341 9.83 16.93 23.69
CA LYS A 341 8.57 16.27 24.09
C LYS A 341 7.44 17.28 24.25
N LEU A 342 6.22 16.96 23.79
CA LEU A 342 5.00 17.74 24.13
C LEU A 342 4.58 17.54 25.58
N ASN A 343 3.79 18.47 26.12
CA ASN A 343 3.28 18.36 27.48
C ASN A 343 2.01 17.49 27.50
N GLY A 344 2.18 16.23 27.89
CA GLY A 344 1.11 15.25 28.00
C GLY A 344 1.05 14.24 26.85
N SER A 345 0.18 13.25 27.00
CA SER A 345 -0.06 12.18 26.03
C SER A 345 -1.46 12.30 25.43
N THR A 346 -1.69 11.75 24.25
CA THR A 346 -3.03 11.76 23.62
C THR A 346 -3.37 10.45 22.94
N LYS A 347 -4.66 10.16 22.83
CA LYS A 347 -5.17 9.20 21.83
C LYS A 347 -5.16 9.87 20.46
N LEU A 348 -4.90 9.10 19.41
CA LEU A 348 -4.88 9.62 18.05
C LEU A 348 -6.27 9.55 17.43
N THR A 349 -6.62 10.55 16.62
CA THR A 349 -7.71 10.47 15.64
C THR A 349 -7.11 10.38 14.24
N GLN A 350 -7.86 9.84 13.28
CA GLN A 350 -7.37 9.60 11.91
C GLN A 350 -6.90 10.86 11.18
N ASP A 351 -7.44 11.98 11.56
CA ASP A 351 -7.20 13.28 10.98
C ASP A 351 -6.27 14.15 11.84
N MET A 352 -5.74 13.60 12.94
CA MET A 352 -4.85 14.31 13.84
C MET A 352 -3.49 14.57 13.18
N PHE A 353 -2.98 15.77 13.41
CA PHE A 353 -1.63 16.15 13.02
C PHE A 353 -0.94 16.98 14.11
N TRP A 354 0.39 16.95 14.08
CA TRP A 354 1.21 17.90 14.81
C TRP A 354 1.39 19.17 13.97
N TRP A 355 1.35 20.33 14.63
CA TRP A 355 1.63 21.63 14.06
C TRP A 355 2.77 22.32 14.81
N GLY A 356 3.57 23.08 14.08
CA GLY A 356 4.62 23.94 14.61
C GLY A 356 4.45 25.38 14.13
N GLY A 357 4.72 26.33 15.04
CA GLY A 357 4.75 27.77 14.82
C GLY A 357 3.54 28.33 14.09
N LYS A 358 3.69 28.79 12.84
CA LYS A 358 2.61 29.44 12.07
C LYS A 358 1.74 28.46 11.27
N TRP A 359 1.60 27.21 11.73
CA TRP A 359 0.89 26.13 11.04
C TRP A 359 1.50 25.70 9.69
N GLY A 360 2.68 26.21 9.33
CA GLY A 360 3.40 25.81 8.13
C GLY A 360 4.07 24.44 8.30
N LEU A 361 4.44 24.07 9.53
CA LEU A 361 5.11 22.83 9.85
C LEU A 361 4.08 21.79 10.30
N ILE A 362 3.83 20.76 9.48
CA ILE A 362 2.80 19.74 9.76
C ILE A 362 3.38 18.32 9.66
N LEU A 363 3.12 17.50 10.68
CA LEU A 363 3.36 16.06 10.63
C LEU A 363 2.04 15.30 10.85
N LYS A 364 1.65 14.46 9.88
CA LYS A 364 0.40 13.68 9.97
C LYS A 364 0.56 12.50 10.93
N MET A 365 -0.27 12.46 11.97
CA MET A 365 -0.17 11.48 13.06
C MET A 365 -1.25 10.41 12.96
N GLY A 366 -2.45 10.79 12.50
CA GLY A 366 -3.60 9.89 12.40
C GLY A 366 -3.43 8.68 11.49
N GLN A 367 -2.36 8.62 10.68
CA GLN A 367 -1.97 7.42 9.93
C GLN A 367 -1.69 6.19 10.82
N TYR A 368 -1.44 6.40 12.11
CA TYR A 368 -1.24 5.34 13.10
C TYR A 368 -2.49 5.02 13.92
N CYS A 369 -3.65 5.61 13.57
CA CYS A 369 -4.96 5.35 14.16
C CYS A 369 -5.81 4.53 13.17
N LYS A 370 -6.06 3.25 13.47
CA LYS A 370 -6.87 2.36 12.64
C LYS A 370 -8.35 2.43 13.04
N HIS A 371 -9.26 2.52 12.06
CA HIS A 371 -10.69 2.75 12.29
C HIS A 371 -11.38 1.63 13.08
N ASP A 372 -10.94 0.40 12.83
CA ASP A 372 -11.61 -0.84 13.18
C ASP A 372 -10.84 -1.64 14.24
N ASP A 373 -9.83 -1.03 14.84
CA ASP A 373 -8.95 -1.64 15.83
C ASP A 373 -9.13 -0.92 17.18
N PRO A 374 -9.92 -1.49 18.11
CA PRO A 374 -10.17 -0.90 19.43
C PRO A 374 -8.89 -0.65 20.23
N GLU A 375 -7.83 -1.45 20.04
CA GLU A 375 -6.54 -1.23 20.70
C GLU A 375 -5.88 0.03 20.15
N SER A 376 -5.84 0.17 18.82
CA SER A 376 -5.31 1.36 18.15
C SER A 376 -6.05 2.64 18.56
N LEU A 377 -7.39 2.59 18.67
CA LEU A 377 -8.21 3.73 19.08
C LEU A 377 -8.00 4.14 20.54
N ASN A 378 -7.63 3.20 21.41
CA ASN A 378 -7.44 3.46 22.83
C ASN A 378 -5.99 3.72 23.24
N GLN A 379 -5.02 3.39 22.38
CA GLN A 379 -3.60 3.62 22.63
C GLN A 379 -3.30 5.12 22.83
N LYS A 380 -2.70 5.43 23.98
CA LYS A 380 -2.16 6.77 24.27
C LYS A 380 -0.71 6.87 23.79
N TRP A 381 -0.35 8.05 23.31
CA TRP A 381 0.98 8.31 22.76
C TRP A 381 1.60 9.56 23.37
N ASP A 382 2.84 9.43 23.82
CA ASP A 382 3.76 10.52 24.04
C ASP A 382 4.37 10.98 22.72
N ILE A 383 4.62 12.28 22.58
CA ILE A 383 5.01 12.88 21.30
C ILE A 383 6.31 13.64 21.47
N TYR A 384 7.33 13.29 20.69
CA TYR A 384 8.62 13.95 20.64
C TYR A 384 8.86 14.48 19.23
N ILE A 385 9.33 15.71 19.10
CA ILE A 385 9.65 16.32 17.81
C ILE A 385 11.13 16.65 17.74
N SER A 386 11.77 16.26 16.65
CA SER A 386 13.15 16.62 16.36
C SER A 386 13.21 17.97 15.66
N LEU A 387 13.70 18.98 16.37
CA LEU A 387 13.83 20.36 15.90
C LEU A 387 15.30 20.79 15.90
N LYS A 388 15.70 21.53 14.86
CA LYS A 388 16.96 22.28 14.83
C LYS A 388 16.62 23.77 14.72
N PHE A 389 17.17 24.57 15.60
CA PHE A 389 17.04 26.03 15.55
C PHE A 389 18.34 26.63 14.99
N THR A 390 18.18 27.68 14.20
CA THR A 390 19.25 28.61 13.79
C THR A 390 18.83 30.01 14.20
N ASP A 391 19.65 31.04 13.90
CA ASP A 391 19.35 32.42 14.31
C ASP A 391 18.02 32.95 13.76
N ASP A 392 17.63 32.51 12.56
CA ASP A 392 16.50 33.04 11.80
C ASP A 392 15.43 32.00 11.43
N LYS A 393 15.66 30.71 11.72
CA LYS A 393 14.82 29.61 11.24
C LYS A 393 14.70 28.48 12.26
N VAL A 394 13.63 27.71 12.09
CA VAL A 394 13.42 26.43 12.76
C VAL A 394 13.18 25.35 11.72
N TYR A 395 13.86 24.23 11.89
CA TYR A 395 13.83 23.07 11.01
C TYR A 395 13.19 21.90 11.74
N VAL A 396 12.26 21.21 11.08
CA VAL A 396 11.63 19.98 11.55
C VAL A 396 12.12 18.82 10.72
N ASP A 397 12.84 17.91 11.37
CA ASP A 397 13.30 16.67 10.75
C ASP A 397 12.15 15.64 10.73
N ARG A 398 11.76 15.19 11.92
CA ARG A 398 10.78 14.12 12.14
C ARG A 398 10.20 14.18 13.55
N GLY A 399 9.11 13.47 13.76
CA GLY A 399 8.54 13.24 15.09
C GLY A 399 8.59 11.77 15.47
N PHE A 400 8.35 11.51 16.75
CA PHE A 400 8.29 10.17 17.33
C PHE A 400 7.05 10.09 18.21
N LEU A 401 6.24 9.07 17.94
CA LEU A 401 5.17 8.63 18.82
C LEU A 401 5.71 7.50 19.66
N VAL A 402 5.62 7.63 20.98
CA VAL A 402 6.03 6.61 21.93
C VAL A 402 4.79 6.14 22.67
N LYS A 403 4.52 4.83 22.71
CA LYS A 403 3.39 4.32 23.48
C LYS A 403 3.52 4.78 24.94
N ALA A 404 2.51 5.50 25.43
CA ALA A 404 2.45 5.86 26.83
C ALA A 404 2.06 4.61 27.63
N LYS A 405 2.82 4.36 28.71
CA LYS A 405 2.52 3.28 29.66
C LYS A 405 1.37 3.66 30.57
#